data_AF-A0A562ILM0-F1
#
_entry.id   AF-A0A562ILM0-F1
#
_cell.length_a   1.000
_cell.length_b   1.000
_cell.length_c   1.000
_cell.angle_alpha   90.00
_cell.angle_beta   90.00
_cell.angle_gamma   90.00
#
_symmetry.space_group_name_H-M   'P 1'
#
loop_
_entity.id
_entity.type
_entity.pdbx_description
1 polymer ?
#
loop_
_entity_poly.entity_id
_entity_poly.type
_entity_poly.pdbx_seq_one_letter_code
_entity_poly.pdbx_strand_id
1 'polypeptide(L)'
;MSQTVTTSTVTDRPPTDGTSTDRTSIDRVSLDPDRHVPGRRDPGLGAALHAEWLKFWSVRSTRWSLGLLFVLGAGLTTLVCWAAAADLASGEAGESPASFLTWGLLFSQLTAIALGTLVVTSEYGTGMIRATITAVPHRGRVVLAKVLVLAGVLFVAGVVTAFVGYLGGNAFLDREGIGMALSDDGVLRALLGNGLYLAGLGVLALGAGFLIRNTGAALTVGIALVLIVGNLAYALPGTWGEWVAKLMPGNAGGAVAQVVPFTGGASLAPWTGFAVFAAEALAVLLAGYVVLRRRDA
;
A
#
# COMPACT_ATOMS: atom_id res chain seq x y z
N MET A 1 -34.88 -61.70 27.04
CA MET A 1 -35.10 -60.88 28.26
C MET A 1 -36.22 -59.90 27.91
N SER A 2 -37.51 -60.22 28.14
CA SER A 2 -38.25 -60.11 29.42
C SER A 2 -37.89 -58.84 30.19
N GLN A 3 -38.78 -57.94 30.63
CA GLN A 3 -40.24 -57.92 30.75
C GLN A 3 -40.67 -56.46 31.06
N THR A 4 -41.82 -56.05 30.52
CA THR A 4 -42.98 -55.49 31.24
C THR A 4 -42.80 -54.38 32.29
N VAL A 5 -43.40 -53.19 32.05
CA VAL A 5 -44.08 -52.34 33.07
C VAL A 5 -45.14 -51.48 32.35
N THR A 6 -46.40 -51.92 32.34
CA THR A 6 -47.54 -51.47 33.20
C THR A 6 -48.28 -50.25 32.67
N THR A 7 -49.41 -50.54 32.04
CA THR A 7 -50.55 -49.68 31.73
C THR A 7 -51.18 -49.14 33.02
N SER A 8 -51.41 -47.84 33.10
CA SER A 8 -52.35 -47.25 34.06
C SER A 8 -53.43 -46.49 33.31
N THR A 9 -54.63 -47.05 33.41
CA THR A 9 -55.91 -46.59 32.88
C THR A 9 -56.27 -45.25 33.53
N VAL A 10 -56.39 -44.19 32.73
CA VAL A 10 -56.97 -42.92 33.19
C VAL A 10 -58.47 -42.98 32.91
N THR A 11 -59.22 -43.12 34.00
CA THR A 11 -60.67 -43.18 34.04
C THR A 11 -61.29 -41.85 33.58
N ASP A 12 -62.20 -41.96 32.64
CA ASP A 12 -63.08 -40.91 32.15
C ASP A 12 -64.02 -40.42 33.29
N ARG A 13 -64.12 -39.11 33.49
CA ARG A 13 -65.08 -38.46 34.40
C ARG A 13 -65.70 -37.26 33.66
N PRO A 14 -67.02 -37.04 33.78
CA PRO A 14 -67.75 -36.08 32.97
C PRO A 14 -67.51 -34.63 33.43
N PRO A 15 -67.83 -33.62 32.60
CA PRO A 15 -67.48 -32.24 32.87
C PRO A 15 -68.41 -31.65 33.94
N THR A 16 -67.83 -30.98 34.94
CA THR A 16 -68.56 -30.07 35.82
C THR A 16 -68.02 -28.67 35.61
N ASP A 17 -68.96 -27.77 35.33
CA ASP A 17 -68.81 -26.34 35.13
C ASP A 17 -67.88 -25.62 36.12
N GLY A 18 -67.26 -24.56 35.60
CA GLY A 18 -66.96 -23.37 36.40
C GLY A 18 -65.57 -23.31 37.03
N THR A 19 -64.63 -22.72 36.29
CA THR A 19 -63.83 -21.57 36.75
C THR A 19 -62.90 -21.14 35.61
N SER A 20 -63.21 -20.02 34.96
CA SER A 20 -62.35 -19.39 33.97
C SER A 20 -61.06 -18.91 34.65
N THR A 21 -60.00 -19.70 34.58
CA THR A 21 -58.65 -19.17 34.75
C THR A 21 -58.30 -18.48 33.44
N ASP A 22 -58.39 -17.15 33.44
CA ASP A 22 -57.92 -16.29 32.36
C ASP A 22 -56.39 -16.46 32.22
N ARG A 23 -56.00 -17.52 31.51
CA ARG A 23 -54.66 -17.65 30.96
C ARG A 23 -54.58 -16.61 29.86
N THR A 24 -53.99 -15.46 30.21
CA THR A 24 -53.47 -14.49 29.24
C THR A 24 -52.63 -15.26 28.23
N SER A 25 -53.22 -15.58 27.08
CA SER A 25 -52.52 -16.21 25.98
C SER A 25 -51.54 -15.16 25.50
N ILE A 26 -50.26 -15.32 25.85
CA ILE A 26 -49.20 -14.52 25.26
C ILE A 26 -49.26 -14.80 23.76
N ASP A 27 -49.83 -13.85 23.03
CA ASP A 27 -49.91 -13.88 21.58
C ASP A 27 -48.46 -13.95 21.09
N ARG A 28 -48.05 -15.14 20.61
CA ARG A 28 -46.69 -15.31 20.10
C ARG A 28 -46.63 -14.54 18.80
N VAL A 29 -46.10 -13.32 18.87
CA VAL A 29 -45.74 -12.55 17.68
C VAL A 29 -44.80 -13.43 16.86
N SER A 30 -45.34 -14.00 15.78
CA SER A 30 -44.57 -14.69 14.76
C SER A 30 -43.73 -13.64 14.07
N LEU A 31 -42.47 -13.53 14.50
CA LEU A 31 -41.47 -12.79 13.76
C LEU A 31 -41.22 -13.59 12.49
N ASP A 32 -41.84 -13.14 11.41
CA ASP A 32 -41.46 -13.57 10.07
C ASP A 32 -39.95 -13.25 9.91
N PRO A 33 -39.08 -14.28 9.85
CA PRO A 33 -37.63 -14.09 9.82
C PRO A 33 -37.16 -13.35 8.57
N ASP A 34 -38.02 -13.25 7.55
CA ASP A 34 -37.74 -12.61 6.27
C ASP A 34 -38.38 -11.22 6.15
N ARG A 35 -39.17 -10.79 7.15
CA ARG A 35 -39.86 -9.49 7.15
C ARG A 35 -38.87 -8.36 7.38
N HIS A 36 -38.41 -7.75 6.29
CA HIS A 36 -37.45 -6.64 6.19
C HIS A 36 -35.97 -7.02 6.30
N VAL A 37 -35.55 -8.19 5.83
CA VAL A 37 -34.12 -8.38 5.53
C VAL A 37 -33.89 -7.77 4.13
N PRO A 38 -33.42 -6.51 3.99
CA PRO A 38 -33.00 -6.03 2.67
C PRO A 38 -31.99 -7.05 2.14
N GLY A 39 -32.27 -7.62 0.96
CA GLY A 39 -31.42 -8.63 0.35
C GLY A 39 -29.96 -8.20 0.45
N ARG A 40 -29.10 -9.10 0.93
CA ARG A 40 -27.68 -8.83 1.20
C ARG A 40 -27.04 -8.32 -0.09
N ARG A 41 -26.96 -6.99 -0.25
CA ARG A 41 -26.36 -6.37 -1.43
C ARG A 41 -24.86 -6.54 -1.28
N ASP A 42 -24.29 -7.47 -2.04
CA ASP A 42 -22.85 -7.61 -2.13
C ASP A 42 -22.26 -6.28 -2.62
N PRO A 43 -21.43 -5.59 -1.82
CA PRO A 43 -20.86 -4.32 -2.24
C PRO A 43 -20.04 -4.50 -3.52
N GLY A 44 -20.35 -3.70 -4.53
CA GLY A 44 -19.57 -3.63 -5.76
C GLY A 44 -18.18 -3.02 -5.51
N LEU A 45 -17.30 -3.10 -6.52
CA LEU A 45 -15.94 -2.54 -6.44
C LEU A 45 -15.95 -1.03 -6.08
N GLY A 46 -16.91 -0.27 -6.63
CA GLY A 46 -17.05 1.16 -6.32
C GLY A 46 -17.31 1.45 -4.84
N ALA A 47 -18.13 0.62 -4.17
CA ALA A 47 -18.38 0.76 -2.75
C ALA A 47 -17.14 0.41 -1.91
N ALA A 48 -16.39 -0.63 -2.32
CA ALA A 48 -15.12 -0.98 -1.69
C ALA A 48 -14.06 0.13 -1.85
N LEU A 49 -13.95 0.72 -3.05
CA LEU A 49 -13.06 1.86 -3.32
C LEU A 49 -13.41 3.07 -2.46
N HIS A 50 -14.71 3.41 -2.37
CA HIS A 50 -15.15 4.53 -1.55
C HIS A 50 -14.85 4.31 -0.06
N ALA A 51 -15.10 3.10 0.45
CA ALA A 51 -14.79 2.75 1.83
C ALA A 51 -13.29 2.81 2.13
N GLU A 52 -12.44 2.27 1.24
CA GLU A 52 -10.99 2.32 1.40
C GLU A 52 -10.45 3.75 1.27
N TRP A 53 -11.04 4.59 0.40
CA TRP A 53 -10.69 6.01 0.31
C TRP A 53 -10.95 6.75 1.62
N LEU A 54 -12.15 6.60 2.20
CA LEU A 54 -12.50 7.20 3.48
C LEU A 54 -11.59 6.72 4.61
N LYS A 55 -11.29 5.41 4.64
CA LYS A 55 -10.40 4.80 5.64
C LYS A 55 -8.98 5.35 5.52
N PHE A 56 -8.45 5.43 4.30
CA PHE A 56 -7.10 5.94 4.06
C PHE A 56 -6.93 7.37 4.61
N TRP A 57 -7.92 8.24 4.39
CA TRP A 57 -7.89 9.63 4.83
C TRP A 57 -8.31 9.89 6.29
N SER A 58 -8.95 8.93 6.95
CA SER A 58 -9.35 9.05 8.36
C SER A 58 -8.17 8.86 9.32
N VAL A 59 -7.12 8.14 8.89
CA VAL A 59 -5.93 7.88 9.69
C VAL A 59 -5.02 9.12 9.70
N ARG A 60 -4.77 9.68 10.89
CA ARG A 60 -3.90 10.85 11.06
C ARG A 60 -2.47 10.60 10.55
N SER A 61 -1.94 9.39 10.74
CA SER A 61 -0.60 9.04 10.27
C SER A 61 -0.47 9.14 8.75
N THR A 62 -1.54 8.87 7.98
CA THR A 62 -1.53 9.06 6.53
C THR A 62 -1.17 10.48 6.12
N ARG A 63 -1.80 11.47 6.76
CA ARG A 63 -1.58 12.90 6.43
C ARG A 63 -0.17 13.34 6.81
N TRP A 64 0.31 12.90 7.97
CA TRP A 64 1.68 13.14 8.41
C TRP A 64 2.71 12.47 7.50
N SER A 65 2.47 11.24 7.08
CA SER A 65 3.35 10.52 6.16
C SER A 65 3.39 11.17 4.78
N LEU A 66 2.26 11.63 4.24
CA LEU A 66 2.24 12.39 2.97
C LEU A 66 2.92 13.76 3.10
N GLY A 67 2.73 14.46 4.23
CA GLY A 67 3.46 15.69 4.51
C GLY A 67 4.97 15.46 4.58
N LEU A 68 5.39 14.39 5.27
CA LEU A 68 6.79 14.00 5.37
C LEU A 68 7.35 13.56 4.02
N LEU A 69 6.57 12.86 3.20
CA LEU A 69 6.92 12.51 1.82
C LEU A 69 7.29 13.76 1.03
N PHE A 70 6.47 14.80 1.12
CA PHE A 70 6.68 16.07 0.43
C PHE A 70 7.89 16.83 0.98
N VAL A 71 8.02 16.94 2.30
CA VAL A 71 9.14 17.63 2.96
C VAL A 71 10.47 16.96 2.64
N LEU A 72 10.55 15.63 2.78
CA LEU A 72 11.76 14.88 2.49
C LEU A 72 12.05 14.78 0.99
N GLY A 73 11.04 14.72 0.14
CA GLY A 73 11.21 14.66 -1.30
C GLY A 73 11.54 16.02 -1.91
N ALA A 74 10.57 16.93 -1.93
CA ALA A 74 10.72 18.23 -2.57
C ALA A 74 11.67 19.16 -1.79
N GLY A 75 11.53 19.19 -0.47
CA GLY A 75 12.33 20.05 0.40
C GLY A 75 13.81 19.70 0.37
N LEU A 76 14.14 18.41 0.52
CA LEU A 76 15.54 17.97 0.48
C LEU A 76 16.16 18.13 -0.91
N THR A 77 15.42 17.81 -1.99
CA THR A 77 15.88 18.06 -3.36
C THR A 77 16.24 19.54 -3.56
N THR A 78 15.36 20.44 -3.13
CA THR A 78 15.58 21.89 -3.21
C THR A 78 16.81 22.31 -2.40
N LEU A 79 16.93 21.83 -1.16
CA LEU A 79 18.06 22.14 -0.27
C LEU A 79 19.38 21.66 -0.86
N VAL A 80 19.42 20.44 -1.38
CA VAL A 80 20.62 19.84 -1.97
C VAL A 80 21.02 20.59 -3.24
N CYS A 81 20.08 20.93 -4.13
CA CYS A 81 20.38 21.72 -5.31
C CYS A 81 20.90 23.12 -4.94
N TRP A 82 20.30 23.76 -3.94
CA TRP A 82 20.81 25.04 -3.41
C TRP A 82 22.24 24.93 -2.90
N ALA A 83 22.54 23.89 -2.12
CA ALA A 83 23.85 23.70 -1.52
C ALA A 83 24.93 23.37 -2.57
N ALA A 84 24.58 22.61 -3.61
CA ALA A 84 25.52 22.12 -4.61
C ALA A 84 25.62 22.99 -5.87
N ALA A 85 24.76 24.00 -6.06
CA ALA A 85 24.64 24.74 -7.32
C ALA A 85 25.98 25.36 -7.78
N ALA A 86 26.70 26.03 -6.87
CA ALA A 86 27.97 26.68 -7.19
C ALA A 86 29.07 25.66 -7.55
N ASP A 87 29.20 24.59 -6.78
CA ASP A 87 30.20 23.53 -6.99
C ASP A 87 29.94 22.73 -8.28
N LEU A 88 28.66 22.58 -8.66
CA LEU A 88 28.27 21.97 -9.92
C LEU A 88 28.59 22.87 -11.11
N ALA A 89 28.40 24.18 -10.96
CA ALA A 89 28.69 25.16 -12.01
C ALA A 89 30.20 25.38 -12.20
N SER A 90 31.00 25.31 -11.12
CA SER A 90 32.47 25.36 -11.21
C SER A 90 33.07 24.10 -11.84
N GLY A 91 32.29 23.01 -11.91
CA GLY A 91 32.73 21.71 -12.41
C GLY A 91 33.59 20.91 -11.41
N GLU A 92 33.81 21.44 -10.20
CA GLU A 92 34.60 20.78 -9.15
C GLU A 92 33.93 19.51 -8.63
N ALA A 93 32.60 19.44 -8.68
CA ALA A 93 31.84 18.27 -8.27
C ALA A 93 32.00 17.06 -9.22
N GLY A 94 32.34 17.27 -10.50
CA GLY A 94 32.47 16.20 -11.50
C GLY A 94 31.19 15.39 -11.76
N GLU A 95 30.03 15.88 -11.33
CA GLU A 95 28.74 15.20 -11.40
C GLU A 95 27.71 16.00 -12.22
N SER A 96 26.74 15.29 -12.80
CA SER A 96 25.67 15.94 -13.56
C SER A 96 24.67 16.62 -12.61
N PRO A 97 24.29 17.89 -12.85
CA PRO A 97 23.21 18.57 -12.10
C PRO A 97 21.89 17.78 -12.13
N ALA A 98 21.68 16.98 -13.17
CA ALA A 98 20.51 16.13 -13.35
C ALA A 98 20.32 15.09 -12.24
N SER A 99 21.42 14.58 -11.69
CA SER A 99 21.41 13.60 -10.60
C SER A 99 20.86 14.20 -9.29
N PHE A 100 20.98 15.52 -9.13
CA PHE A 100 20.55 16.25 -7.93
C PHE A 100 19.06 16.58 -7.92
N LEU A 101 18.40 16.66 -9.08
CA LEU A 101 16.96 16.94 -9.16
C LEU A 101 16.08 15.79 -8.66
N THR A 102 16.63 14.60 -8.47
CA THR A 102 15.91 13.42 -7.99
C THR A 102 16.40 12.91 -6.63
N TRP A 103 17.24 13.68 -5.94
CA TRP A 103 17.88 13.27 -4.68
C TRP A 103 16.90 13.01 -3.55
N GLY A 104 15.84 13.81 -3.44
CA GLY A 104 14.81 13.62 -2.41
C GLY A 104 14.00 12.32 -2.56
N LEU A 105 14.12 11.62 -3.70
CA LEU A 105 13.51 10.30 -3.86
C LEU A 105 14.05 9.31 -2.81
N LEU A 106 15.34 9.40 -2.48
CA LEU A 106 16.01 8.50 -1.54
C LEU A 106 15.32 8.44 -0.17
N PHE A 107 14.73 9.56 0.26
CA PHE A 107 14.07 9.69 1.55
C PHE A 107 12.55 9.60 1.45
N SER A 108 11.94 10.13 0.38
CA SER A 108 10.49 10.03 0.20
C SER A 108 10.02 8.59 0.00
N GLN A 109 10.85 7.69 -0.54
CA GLN A 109 10.51 6.26 -0.64
C GLN A 109 10.30 5.57 0.71
N LEU A 110 10.94 6.03 1.79
CA LEU A 110 10.70 5.51 3.16
C LEU A 110 9.25 5.70 3.56
N THR A 111 8.68 6.86 3.23
CA THR A 111 7.29 7.18 3.56
C THR A 111 6.31 6.38 2.71
N ALA A 112 6.65 6.06 1.45
CA ALA A 112 5.84 5.20 0.60
C ALA A 112 5.81 3.75 1.12
N ILE A 113 6.97 3.19 1.51
CA ILE A 113 7.06 1.88 2.16
C ILE A 113 6.24 1.89 3.46
N ALA A 114 6.32 2.98 4.23
CA ALA A 114 5.57 3.10 5.47
C ALA A 114 4.06 3.12 5.28
N LEU A 115 3.58 3.96 4.35
CA LEU A 115 2.16 4.03 3.99
C LEU A 115 1.66 2.68 3.47
N GLY A 116 2.39 2.04 2.56
CA GLY A 116 1.99 0.76 1.99
C GLY A 116 1.86 -0.34 3.05
N THR A 117 2.81 -0.40 3.98
CA THR A 117 2.75 -1.32 5.12
C THR A 117 1.55 -1.03 6.02
N LEU A 118 1.35 0.24 6.40
CA LEU A 118 0.31 0.66 7.34
C LEU A 118 -1.10 0.41 6.82
N VAL A 119 -1.36 0.53 5.51
CA VAL A 119 -2.68 0.26 4.89
C VAL A 119 -3.21 -1.14 5.22
N VAL A 120 -2.31 -2.08 5.50
CA VAL A 120 -2.66 -3.46 5.86
C VAL A 120 -2.46 -3.72 7.34
N THR A 121 -1.27 -3.42 7.87
CA THR A 121 -0.93 -3.83 9.23
C THR A 121 -1.74 -3.10 10.31
N SER A 122 -2.23 -1.89 10.03
CA SER A 122 -3.12 -1.17 10.95
C SER A 122 -4.48 -1.86 11.15
N GLU A 123 -4.99 -2.56 10.13
CA GLU A 123 -6.22 -3.33 10.22
C GLU A 123 -6.03 -4.64 10.99
N TYR A 124 -4.84 -5.24 10.88
CA TYR A 124 -4.46 -6.39 11.70
C TYR A 124 -4.30 -5.98 13.16
N GLY A 125 -3.63 -4.86 13.43
CA GLY A 125 -3.43 -4.36 14.79
C GLY A 125 -4.72 -3.99 15.53
N THR A 126 -5.75 -3.54 14.81
CA THR A 126 -7.06 -3.16 15.38
C THR A 126 -8.12 -4.27 15.29
N GLY A 127 -7.84 -5.37 14.58
CA GLY A 127 -8.83 -6.42 14.28
C GLY A 127 -9.87 -6.04 13.21
N MET A 128 -9.79 -4.83 12.63
CA MET A 128 -10.71 -4.31 11.62
C MET A 128 -10.74 -5.16 10.32
N ILE A 129 -9.69 -5.93 10.06
CA ILE A 129 -9.61 -6.81 8.89
C ILE A 129 -10.77 -7.81 8.84
N ARG A 130 -11.23 -8.31 10.00
CA ARG A 130 -12.39 -9.23 10.10
C ARG A 130 -13.66 -8.54 9.64
N ALA A 131 -13.95 -7.35 10.16
CA ALA A 131 -15.12 -6.55 9.80
C ALA A 131 -15.12 -6.18 8.30
N THR A 132 -13.96 -5.88 7.73
CA THR A 132 -13.83 -5.54 6.31
C THR A 132 -14.19 -6.73 5.42
N ILE A 133 -13.72 -7.94 5.77
CA ILE A 133 -13.98 -9.17 5.00
C ILE A 133 -15.42 -9.68 5.21
N THR A 134 -16.03 -9.47 6.37
CA THR A 134 -17.44 -9.82 6.58
C THR A 134 -18.39 -8.87 5.85
N ALA A 135 -18.02 -7.60 5.71
CA ALA A 135 -18.78 -6.61 4.95
C ALA A 135 -18.64 -6.79 3.43
N VAL A 136 -17.45 -7.17 2.94
CA VAL A 136 -17.18 -7.42 1.51
C VAL A 136 -16.69 -8.87 1.32
N PRO A 137 -17.60 -9.83 1.05
CA PRO A 137 -17.27 -11.25 1.00
C PRO A 137 -16.25 -11.62 -0.10
N HIS A 138 -16.14 -10.80 -1.15
CA HIS A 138 -15.11 -10.95 -2.18
C HIS A 138 -13.78 -10.32 -1.75
N ARG A 139 -12.92 -11.09 -1.07
CA ARG A 139 -11.59 -10.67 -0.60
C ARG A 139 -10.72 -10.00 -1.69
N GLY A 140 -10.85 -10.44 -2.94
CA GLY A 140 -10.14 -9.83 -4.07
C GLY A 140 -10.53 -8.38 -4.35
N ARG A 141 -11.80 -8.00 -4.14
CA ARG A 141 -12.26 -6.62 -4.30
C ARG A 141 -11.64 -5.69 -3.26
N VAL A 142 -11.49 -6.16 -2.03
CA VAL A 142 -10.84 -5.39 -0.95
C VAL A 142 -9.37 -5.15 -1.27
N VAL A 143 -8.64 -6.19 -1.69
CA VAL A 143 -7.22 -6.05 -2.06
C VAL A 143 -7.05 -5.11 -3.25
N LEU A 144 -7.87 -5.27 -4.29
CA LEU A 144 -7.84 -4.38 -5.45
C LEU A 144 -8.16 -2.93 -5.07
N ALA A 145 -9.17 -2.71 -4.22
CA ALA A 145 -9.53 -1.36 -3.76
C ALA A 145 -8.37 -0.70 -2.99
N LYS A 146 -7.72 -1.44 -2.07
CA LYS A 146 -6.54 -0.96 -1.35
C LYS A 146 -5.40 -0.60 -2.27
N VAL A 147 -5.10 -1.47 -3.23
CA VAL A 147 -4.04 -1.23 -4.23
C VAL A 147 -4.33 0.01 -5.06
N LEU A 148 -5.55 0.15 -5.58
CA LEU A 148 -5.93 1.30 -6.41
C LEU A 148 -5.89 2.62 -5.64
N VAL A 149 -6.41 2.64 -4.40
CA VAL A 149 -6.37 3.84 -3.54
C VAL A 149 -4.94 4.21 -3.20
N LEU A 150 -4.15 3.25 -2.70
CA LEU A 150 -2.76 3.50 -2.29
C LEU A 150 -1.88 3.91 -3.48
N ALA A 151 -1.92 3.14 -4.57
CA ALA A 151 -1.11 3.40 -5.75
C ALA A 151 -1.51 4.74 -6.39
N GLY A 152 -2.81 5.04 -6.48
CA GLY A 152 -3.29 6.32 -6.99
C GLY A 152 -2.81 7.50 -6.16
N VAL A 153 -2.91 7.41 -4.83
CA VAL A 153 -2.43 8.47 -3.93
C VAL A 153 -0.92 8.64 -4.03
N LEU A 154 -0.14 7.56 -3.93
CA LEU A 154 1.33 7.64 -3.98
C LEU A 154 1.83 8.07 -5.36
N PHE A 155 1.15 7.70 -6.43
CA PHE A 155 1.46 8.18 -7.78
C PHE A 155 1.30 9.70 -7.84
N VAL A 156 0.12 10.22 -7.48
CA VAL A 156 -0.13 11.67 -7.50
C VAL A 156 0.80 12.40 -6.55
N ALA A 157 0.96 11.93 -5.31
CA ALA A 157 1.84 12.56 -4.33
C ALA A 157 3.30 12.55 -4.79
N GLY A 158 3.76 11.45 -5.40
CA GLY A 158 5.11 11.33 -5.94
C GLY A 158 5.37 12.24 -7.13
N VAL A 159 4.43 12.32 -8.08
CA VAL A 159 4.52 13.27 -9.20
C VAL A 159 4.56 14.70 -8.67
N VAL A 160 3.62 15.09 -7.81
CA VAL A 160 3.58 16.45 -7.23
C VAL A 160 4.87 16.77 -6.49
N THR A 161 5.38 15.84 -5.69
CA THR A 161 6.63 16.03 -4.94
C THR A 161 7.83 16.20 -5.86
N ALA A 162 7.92 15.41 -6.94
CA ALA A 162 8.99 15.53 -7.92
C ALA A 162 8.91 16.86 -8.67
N PHE A 163 7.73 17.29 -9.10
CA PHE A 163 7.55 18.58 -9.77
C PHE A 163 7.91 19.75 -8.87
N VAL A 164 7.50 19.75 -7.59
CA VAL A 164 7.88 20.83 -6.67
C VAL A 164 9.38 20.80 -6.37
N GLY A 165 9.97 19.61 -6.16
CA GLY A 165 11.42 19.47 -5.98
C GLY A 165 12.20 19.96 -7.19
N TYR A 166 11.74 19.63 -8.40
CA TYR A 166 12.28 20.13 -9.66
C TYR A 166 12.18 21.65 -9.73
N LEU A 167 11.01 22.25 -9.54
CA LEU A 167 10.85 23.71 -9.63
C LEU A 167 11.70 24.44 -8.59
N GLY A 168 11.74 23.94 -7.36
CA GLY A 168 12.53 24.53 -6.28
C GLY A 168 14.03 24.39 -6.50
N GLY A 169 14.50 23.16 -6.80
CA GLY A 169 15.91 22.88 -6.99
C GLY A 169 16.48 23.46 -8.29
N ASN A 170 15.75 23.31 -9.39
CA ASN A 170 16.17 23.81 -10.70
C ASN A 170 16.27 25.34 -10.73
N ALA A 171 15.47 26.06 -9.94
CA ALA A 171 15.61 27.51 -9.83
C ALA A 171 16.97 27.96 -9.27
N PHE A 172 17.66 27.14 -8.48
CA PHE A 172 19.02 27.44 -8.03
C PHE A 172 20.05 27.09 -9.10
N LEU A 173 19.89 25.95 -9.76
CA LEU A 173 20.76 25.54 -10.87
C LEU A 173 20.69 26.53 -12.05
N ASP A 174 19.49 27.03 -12.37
CA ASP A 174 19.25 28.00 -13.44
C ASP A 174 19.93 29.35 -13.17
N ARG A 175 20.01 29.78 -11.91
CA ARG A 175 20.75 30.99 -11.51
C ARG A 175 22.26 30.89 -11.77
N GLU A 176 22.80 29.68 -11.72
CA GLU A 176 24.19 29.40 -12.05
C GLU A 176 24.39 29.03 -13.54
N GLY A 177 23.34 29.13 -14.37
CA GLY A 177 23.40 28.86 -15.80
C GLY A 177 23.43 27.37 -16.18
N ILE A 178 23.17 26.48 -15.22
CA ILE A 178 23.16 25.01 -15.39
C ILE A 178 21.77 24.40 -15.15
N GLY A 179 20.73 25.22 -15.28
CA GLY A 179 19.34 24.78 -15.18
C GLY A 179 18.96 23.81 -16.29
N MET A 180 18.05 22.89 -15.99
CA MET A 180 17.49 21.94 -16.95
C MET A 180 16.07 22.34 -17.35
N ALA A 181 15.74 22.12 -18.61
CA ALA A 181 14.39 22.29 -19.12
C ALA A 181 13.57 21.00 -18.93
N LEU A 182 12.25 21.14 -18.86
CA LEU A 182 11.35 19.99 -18.79
C LEU A 182 11.40 19.12 -20.07
N SER A 183 11.77 19.74 -21.18
CA SER A 183 11.99 19.10 -22.49
C SER A 183 13.31 18.35 -22.60
N ASP A 184 14.23 18.53 -21.63
CA ASP A 184 15.49 17.83 -21.65
C ASP A 184 15.27 16.34 -21.45
N ASP A 185 16.13 15.54 -22.08
CA ASP A 185 15.92 14.11 -22.13
C ASP A 185 15.94 13.50 -20.72
N GLY A 186 14.95 12.64 -20.45
CA GLY A 186 14.79 11.99 -19.15
C GLY A 186 14.18 12.82 -18.02
N VAL A 187 14.07 14.16 -18.11
CA VAL A 187 13.52 14.99 -17.02
C VAL A 187 12.05 14.68 -16.78
N LEU A 188 11.20 14.87 -17.79
CA LEU A 188 9.76 14.58 -17.66
C LEU A 188 9.49 13.11 -17.29
N ARG A 189 10.28 12.19 -17.85
CA ARG A 189 10.23 10.76 -17.50
C ARG A 189 10.51 10.56 -16.02
N ALA A 190 11.56 11.16 -15.47
CA ALA A 190 11.93 11.02 -14.07
C ALA A 190 10.85 11.58 -13.13
N LEU A 191 10.22 12.72 -13.48
CA LEU A 191 9.16 13.31 -12.65
C LEU A 191 7.90 12.42 -12.60
N LEU A 192 7.47 11.88 -13.74
CA LEU A 192 6.36 10.92 -13.80
C LEU A 192 6.73 9.57 -13.19
N GLY A 193 7.96 9.13 -13.45
CA GLY A 193 8.56 7.91 -12.93
C GLY A 193 8.68 7.91 -11.42
N ASN A 194 8.90 9.08 -10.79
CA ASN A 194 8.89 9.21 -9.34
C ASN A 194 7.56 8.78 -8.73
N GLY A 195 6.44 9.22 -9.32
CA GLY A 195 5.11 8.75 -8.93
C GLY A 195 4.95 7.25 -9.12
N LEU A 196 5.34 6.72 -10.29
CA LEU A 196 5.25 5.29 -10.60
C LEU A 196 6.04 4.42 -9.61
N TYR A 197 7.28 4.84 -9.32
CA TYR A 197 8.18 4.14 -8.42
C TYR A 197 7.64 4.14 -6.98
N LEU A 198 7.20 5.29 -6.46
CA LEU A 198 6.60 5.36 -5.12
C LEU A 198 5.30 4.55 -5.02
N ALA A 199 4.45 4.59 -6.05
CA ALA A 199 3.26 3.76 -6.12
C ALA A 199 3.59 2.26 -6.09
N GLY A 200 4.55 1.82 -6.89
CA GLY A 200 5.02 0.44 -6.92
C GLY A 200 5.62 -0.01 -5.58
N LEU A 201 6.41 0.84 -4.93
CA LEU A 201 6.97 0.56 -3.60
C LEU A 201 5.88 0.43 -2.54
N GLY A 202 4.87 1.30 -2.59
CA GLY A 202 3.70 1.20 -1.74
C GLY A 202 2.97 -0.13 -1.93
N VAL A 203 2.78 -0.57 -3.17
CA VAL A 203 2.12 -1.86 -3.48
C VAL A 203 2.97 -3.05 -3.03
N LEU A 204 4.28 -3.02 -3.23
CA LEU A 204 5.22 -4.04 -2.75
C LEU A 204 5.15 -4.14 -1.22
N ALA A 205 5.21 -3.00 -0.52
CA ALA A 205 5.12 -2.94 0.93
C ALA A 205 3.75 -3.39 1.46
N LEU A 206 2.67 -3.08 0.74
CA LEU A 206 1.32 -3.57 1.04
C LEU A 206 1.23 -5.10 0.92
N GLY A 207 1.82 -5.68 -0.13
CA GLY A 207 1.93 -7.13 -0.27
C GLY A 207 2.72 -7.77 0.88
N ALA A 208 3.86 -7.19 1.24
CA ALA A 208 4.65 -7.61 2.40
C ALA A 208 3.86 -7.49 3.71
N GLY A 209 3.04 -6.43 3.86
CA GLY A 209 2.14 -6.23 4.99
C GLY A 209 1.14 -7.38 5.17
N PHE A 210 0.60 -7.92 4.07
CA PHE A 210 -0.29 -9.10 4.13
C PHE A 210 0.43 -10.39 4.57
N LEU A 211 1.70 -10.53 4.19
CA LEU A 211 2.54 -11.67 4.55
C LEU A 211 2.98 -11.64 6.02
N ILE A 212 3.50 -10.49 6.46
CA ILE A 212 4.16 -10.33 7.75
C ILE A 212 3.17 -10.00 8.87
N ARG A 213 2.11 -9.21 8.58
CA ARG A 213 1.04 -8.82 9.52
C ARG A 213 1.49 -8.10 10.80
N ASN A 214 2.75 -7.70 10.88
CA ASN A 214 3.33 -6.92 11.95
C ASN A 214 3.94 -5.65 11.36
N THR A 215 3.50 -4.48 11.83
CA THR A 215 3.94 -3.17 11.30
C THR A 215 5.45 -3.00 11.42
N GLY A 216 6.03 -3.23 12.61
CA GLY A 216 7.46 -3.04 12.84
C GLY A 216 8.30 -3.96 11.96
N ALA A 217 7.97 -5.25 11.92
CA ALA A 217 8.71 -6.20 11.09
C ALA A 217 8.59 -5.91 9.58
N ALA A 218 7.39 -5.58 9.10
CA ALA A 218 7.17 -5.28 7.69
C ALA A 218 7.88 -4.00 7.23
N LEU A 219 7.85 -2.96 8.06
CA LEU A 219 8.61 -1.72 7.81
C LEU A 219 10.11 -2.00 7.76
N THR A 220 10.65 -2.67 8.78
CA THR A 220 12.09 -2.96 8.86
C THR A 220 12.57 -3.79 7.68
N VAL A 221 11.85 -4.85 7.31
CA VAL A 221 12.19 -5.70 6.16
C VAL A 221 12.10 -4.91 4.86
N GLY A 222 11.04 -4.14 4.64
CA GLY A 222 10.86 -3.35 3.43
C GLY A 222 11.96 -2.30 3.25
N ILE A 223 12.28 -1.56 4.32
CA ILE A 223 13.35 -0.56 4.31
C ILE A 223 14.72 -1.21 4.11
N ALA A 224 15.03 -2.29 4.85
CA ALA A 224 16.31 -2.99 4.73
C ALA A 224 16.50 -3.58 3.33
N LEU A 225 15.46 -4.18 2.74
CA LEU A 225 15.52 -4.73 1.40
C LEU A 225 15.82 -3.65 0.35
N VAL A 226 15.09 -2.54 0.39
CA VAL A 226 15.20 -1.48 -0.64
C VAL A 226 16.48 -0.67 -0.47
N LEU A 227 16.82 -0.25 0.76
CA LEU A 227 17.95 0.65 1.00
C LEU A 227 19.26 -0.08 1.24
N ILE A 228 19.26 -1.15 2.05
CA ILE A 228 20.50 -1.77 2.50
C ILE A 228 20.90 -2.87 1.51
N VAL A 229 20.02 -3.85 1.31
CA VAL A 229 20.31 -5.01 0.45
C VAL A 229 20.47 -4.58 -1.01
N GLY A 230 19.62 -3.68 -1.49
CA GLY A 230 19.72 -3.08 -2.83
C GLY A 230 21.09 -2.48 -3.13
N ASN A 231 21.59 -1.64 -2.22
CA ASN A 231 22.89 -0.99 -2.42
C ASN A 231 24.06 -1.94 -2.17
N LEU A 232 23.96 -2.82 -1.17
CA LEU A 232 25.03 -3.77 -0.85
C LEU A 232 25.20 -4.83 -1.94
N ALA A 233 24.16 -5.10 -2.73
CA ALA A 233 24.25 -5.98 -3.89
C ALA A 233 25.29 -5.51 -4.93
N TYR A 234 25.55 -4.20 -5.04
CA TYR A 234 26.60 -3.69 -5.93
C TYR A 234 28.03 -4.03 -5.46
N ALA A 235 28.22 -4.41 -4.20
CA ALA A 235 29.51 -4.85 -3.67
C ALA A 235 29.85 -6.31 -4.06
N LEU A 236 28.90 -7.04 -4.65
CA LEU A 236 29.09 -8.43 -5.05
C LEU A 236 29.95 -8.51 -6.32
N PRO A 237 31.01 -9.35 -6.35
CA PRO A 237 31.93 -9.39 -7.47
C PRO A 237 31.35 -10.18 -8.66
N GLY A 238 31.62 -9.73 -9.88
CA GLY A 238 31.31 -10.47 -11.10
C GLY A 238 29.88 -10.30 -11.62
N THR A 239 29.58 -11.03 -12.70
CA THR A 239 28.32 -10.87 -13.47
C THR A 239 27.07 -11.23 -12.68
N TRP A 240 27.17 -12.19 -11.76
CA TRP A 240 26.04 -12.56 -10.91
C TRP A 240 25.65 -11.43 -9.95
N GLY A 241 26.63 -10.72 -9.36
CA GLY A 241 26.40 -9.59 -8.48
C GLY A 241 25.71 -8.43 -9.20
N GLU A 242 26.16 -8.15 -10.43
CA GLU A 242 25.54 -7.16 -11.31
C GLU A 242 24.07 -7.46 -11.60
N TRP A 243 23.74 -8.72 -11.93
CA TRP A 243 22.34 -9.12 -12.16
C TRP A 243 21.51 -9.08 -10.89
N VAL A 244 22.06 -9.50 -9.74
CA VAL A 244 21.37 -9.39 -8.45
C VAL A 244 21.06 -7.93 -8.14
N ALA A 245 22.04 -7.04 -8.29
CA ALA A 245 21.84 -5.61 -8.04
C ALA A 245 20.80 -5.00 -8.99
N LYS A 246 20.81 -5.36 -10.28
CA LYS A 246 19.82 -4.89 -11.27
C LYS A 246 18.39 -5.35 -10.96
N LEU A 247 18.22 -6.53 -10.36
CA LEU A 247 16.93 -7.14 -10.03
C LEU A 247 16.50 -6.87 -8.58
N MET A 248 17.21 -6.02 -7.82
CA MET A 248 16.71 -5.60 -6.52
C MET A 248 15.56 -4.60 -6.70
N PRO A 249 14.44 -4.71 -5.95
CA PRO A 249 13.25 -3.92 -6.22
C PRO A 249 13.49 -2.40 -6.26
N GLY A 250 14.30 -1.89 -5.33
CA GLY A 250 14.68 -0.48 -5.29
C GLY A 250 15.50 -0.04 -6.50
N ASN A 251 16.43 -0.89 -6.94
CA ASN A 251 17.34 -0.58 -8.05
C ASN A 251 16.63 -0.72 -9.41
N ALA A 252 15.88 -1.81 -9.60
CA ALA A 252 15.10 -2.08 -10.80
C ALA A 252 14.09 -0.97 -11.06
N GLY A 253 13.32 -0.60 -10.03
CA GLY A 253 12.30 0.43 -10.12
C GLY A 253 12.86 1.85 -10.16
N GLY A 254 13.98 2.12 -9.48
CA GLY A 254 14.51 3.47 -9.30
C GLY A 254 14.91 4.16 -10.61
N ALA A 255 15.38 3.41 -11.61
CA ALA A 255 15.83 3.96 -12.88
C ALA A 255 14.76 4.80 -13.61
N VAL A 256 13.47 4.46 -13.46
CA VAL A 256 12.38 5.24 -14.07
C VAL A 256 12.24 6.63 -13.46
N ALA A 257 12.62 6.78 -12.19
CA ALA A 257 12.48 7.99 -11.39
C ALA A 257 13.76 8.83 -11.30
N GLN A 258 14.84 8.43 -11.97
CA GLN A 258 16.11 9.18 -12.03
C GLN A 258 16.31 9.76 -13.43
N VAL A 259 16.84 10.99 -13.50
CA VAL A 259 17.26 11.58 -14.78
C VAL A 259 18.56 10.91 -15.24
N VAL A 260 19.56 10.96 -14.36
CA VAL A 260 20.85 10.26 -14.51
C VAL A 260 21.07 9.40 -13.26
N PRO A 261 21.45 8.12 -13.41
CA PRO A 261 21.80 7.27 -12.26
C PRO A 261 23.04 7.80 -11.53
N PHE A 262 22.95 7.92 -10.20
CA PHE A 262 24.09 8.34 -9.36
C PHE A 262 25.17 7.26 -9.24
N THR A 263 24.76 6.00 -9.32
CA THR A 263 25.65 4.84 -9.30
C THR A 263 26.11 4.57 -10.73
N GLY A 264 27.41 4.69 -11.01
CA GLY A 264 28.04 4.35 -12.29
C GLY A 264 27.96 2.87 -12.69
N GLY A 265 27.04 2.09 -12.09
CA GLY A 265 26.77 0.70 -12.41
C GLY A 265 25.72 0.58 -13.51
N ALA A 266 25.83 -0.50 -14.29
CA ALA A 266 24.86 -0.85 -15.31
C ALA A 266 23.47 -1.02 -14.68
N SER A 267 22.62 -0.01 -14.83
CA SER A 267 21.20 -0.10 -14.47
C SER A 267 20.41 -0.68 -15.65
N LEU A 268 19.27 -1.30 -15.38
CA LEU A 268 18.33 -1.64 -16.44
C LEU A 268 17.78 -0.35 -17.08
N ALA A 269 17.43 -0.44 -18.37
CA ALA A 269 16.74 0.67 -19.04
C ALA A 269 15.48 1.06 -18.25
N PRO A 270 15.12 2.36 -18.15
CA PRO A 270 14.10 2.86 -17.22
C PRO A 270 12.79 2.07 -17.20
N TRP A 271 12.22 1.81 -18.38
CA TRP A 271 10.95 1.08 -18.51
C TRP A 271 11.10 -0.42 -18.30
N THR A 272 12.22 -1.01 -18.73
CA THR A 272 12.53 -2.42 -18.50
C THR A 272 12.70 -2.71 -17.01
N GLY A 273 13.46 -1.86 -16.30
CA GLY A 273 13.62 -1.96 -14.86
C GLY A 273 12.29 -1.79 -14.12
N PHE A 274 11.48 -0.82 -14.54
CA PHE A 274 10.14 -0.65 -13.95
C PHE A 274 9.22 -1.85 -14.19
N ALA A 275 9.27 -2.49 -15.37
CA ALA A 275 8.48 -3.68 -15.66
C ALA A 275 8.89 -4.87 -14.76
N VAL A 276 10.19 -5.05 -14.54
CA VAL A 276 10.74 -6.05 -13.59
C VAL A 276 10.23 -5.75 -12.17
N PHE A 277 10.37 -4.52 -11.72
CA PHE A 277 9.91 -4.09 -10.40
C PHE A 277 8.39 -4.26 -10.22
N ALA A 278 7.59 -3.93 -11.24
CA ALA A 278 6.15 -4.14 -11.23
C ALA A 278 5.79 -5.63 -11.13
N ALA A 279 6.55 -6.51 -11.79
CA ALA A 279 6.38 -7.95 -11.69
C ALA A 279 6.72 -8.47 -10.27
N GLU A 280 7.78 -7.96 -9.65
CA GLU A 280 8.16 -8.28 -8.27
C GLU A 280 7.09 -7.82 -7.26
N ALA A 281 6.63 -6.57 -7.38
CA ALA A 281 5.57 -6.03 -6.53
C ALA A 281 4.28 -6.84 -6.67
N LEU A 282 3.92 -7.23 -7.91
CA LEU A 282 2.78 -8.10 -8.18
C LEU A 282 2.97 -9.49 -7.58
N ALA A 283 4.15 -10.08 -7.68
CA ALA A 283 4.44 -11.40 -7.10
C ALA A 283 4.29 -11.39 -5.58
N VAL A 284 4.84 -10.39 -4.89
CA VAL A 284 4.70 -10.21 -3.44
C VAL A 284 3.24 -9.96 -3.05
N LEU A 285 2.51 -9.14 -3.82
CA LEU A 285 1.09 -8.90 -3.61
C LEU A 285 0.25 -10.17 -3.76
N LEU A 286 0.51 -10.97 -4.80
CA LEU A 286 -0.17 -12.24 -5.03
C LEU A 286 0.12 -13.25 -3.92
N ALA A 287 1.38 -13.34 -3.46
CA ALA A 287 1.73 -14.16 -2.31
C ALA A 287 0.96 -13.71 -1.05
N GLY A 288 0.91 -12.41 -0.78
CA GLY A 288 0.12 -11.81 0.30
C GLY A 288 -1.37 -12.13 0.19
N TYR A 289 -1.94 -12.03 -1.01
CA TYR A 289 -3.33 -12.38 -1.31
C TYR A 289 -3.62 -13.86 -1.08
N VAL A 290 -2.73 -14.76 -1.50
CA VAL A 290 -2.88 -16.21 -1.27
C VAL A 290 -2.86 -16.50 0.23
N VAL A 291 -1.96 -15.88 1.00
CA VAL A 291 -1.92 -16.01 2.46
C VAL A 291 -3.20 -15.46 3.11
N LEU A 292 -3.73 -14.34 2.61
CA LEU A 292 -5.02 -13.79 3.04
C LEU A 292 -6.18 -14.76 2.75
N ARG A 293 -6.18 -15.49 1.64
CA ARG A 293 -7.24 -16.45 1.31
C ARG A 293 -7.16 -17.73 2.12
N ARG A 294 -5.95 -18.24 2.39
CA ARG A 294 -5.74 -19.54 3.03
C ARG A 294 -5.83 -19.50 4.55
N ARG A 295 -5.49 -18.35 5.15
CA ARG A 295 -5.60 -18.19 6.61
C ARG A 295 -6.96 -17.58 6.91
N ASP A 296 -7.76 -18.27 7.71
CA ASP A 296 -8.97 -17.70 8.29
C ASP A 296 -8.57 -16.45 9.09
N ALA A 297 -9.24 -15.33 8.78
CA ALA A 297 -9.07 -14.08 9.50
C ALA A 297 -9.95 -14.14 10.75
#